data_AF-A0A7V8WZ49-F1
#
_entry.id   AF-A0A7V8WZ49-F1
#
_cell.length_a   1.000
_cell.length_b   1.000
_cell.length_c   1.000
_cell.angle_alpha   90.00
_cell.angle_beta   90.00
_cell.angle_gamma   90.00
#
_symmetry.space_group_name_H-M   'P 1'
#
loop_
_entity.id
_entity.type
_entity.pdbx_description
1 polymer ?
#
loop_
_entity_poly.entity_id
_entity_poly.type
_entity_poly.pdbx_seq_one_letter_code
_entity_poly.pdbx_strand_id
1 'polypeptide(L)'
;MPRTRKQLEQAAADAEAWLDSLDPEVTPAEDISDLAAIGAALAKVAAAEGEIEVAVAAARANGRSWPRIALVLGISKQAAQQRYGAAEVAPADPRQQLSAFGRDRAATRRASTASSPARGRNRARPS
;
A
#
# COMPACT_ATOMS: atom_id res chain seq x y z
N MET A 1 -26.96 8.64 34.98
CA MET A 1 -26.19 7.82 35.95
C MET A 1 -25.66 6.60 35.21
N PRO A 2 -24.35 6.48 34.94
CA PRO A 2 -23.79 5.27 34.37
C PRO A 2 -23.92 4.10 35.37
N ARG A 3 -24.14 2.87 34.88
CA ARG A 3 -24.22 1.68 35.74
C ARG A 3 -22.91 1.51 36.51
N THR A 4 -23.01 1.14 37.78
CA THR A 4 -21.82 0.81 38.59
C THR A 4 -21.19 -0.50 38.13
N ARG A 5 -19.91 -0.71 38.44
CA ARG A 5 -19.19 -1.94 38.09
C ARG A 5 -19.90 -3.21 38.57
N LYS A 6 -20.36 -3.21 39.82
CA LYS A 6 -21.11 -4.32 40.42
C LYS A 6 -22.43 -4.60 39.68
N GLN A 7 -23.12 -3.56 39.22
CA GLN A 7 -24.35 -3.72 38.43
C GLN A 7 -24.07 -4.29 37.03
N LEU A 8 -22.90 -3.98 36.44
CA LEU A 8 -22.49 -4.59 35.19
C LEU A 8 -22.16 -6.08 35.36
N GLU A 9 -21.46 -6.42 36.44
CA GLU A 9 -21.13 -7.82 36.76
C GLU A 9 -22.38 -8.66 37.03
N GLN A 10 -23.35 -8.11 37.76
CA GLN A 10 -24.63 -8.79 37.98
C GLN A 10 -25.41 -8.96 36.68
N ALA A 11 -25.52 -7.91 35.86
CA ALA A 11 -26.23 -7.99 34.58
C ALA A 11 -25.57 -9.00 33.61
N ALA A 12 -24.25 -9.15 33.66
CA ALA A 12 -23.55 -10.18 32.91
C ALA A 12 -23.88 -11.59 33.42
N ALA A 13 -23.82 -11.82 34.73
CA ALA A 13 -24.15 -13.11 35.33
C ALA A 13 -25.61 -13.53 35.05
N ASP A 14 -26.55 -12.58 35.11
CA ASP A 14 -27.96 -12.82 34.79
C ASP A 14 -28.15 -13.15 33.30
N ALA A 15 -27.38 -12.51 32.41
CA ALA A 15 -27.41 -12.80 30.98
C ALA A 15 -26.84 -14.19 30.65
N GLU A 16 -25.73 -14.61 31.27
CA GLU A 16 -25.18 -15.97 31.09
C GLU A 16 -26.19 -17.04 31.54
N ALA A 17 -26.79 -16.88 32.73
CA ALA A 17 -27.79 -17.82 33.22
C ALA A 17 -29.04 -17.88 32.33
N TRP A 18 -29.43 -16.76 31.72
CA TRP A 18 -30.52 -16.73 30.74
C TRP A 18 -30.14 -17.42 29.44
N LEU A 19 -28.94 -17.17 28.90
CA LEU A 19 -28.44 -17.82 27.68
C LEU A 19 -28.35 -19.35 27.85
N ASP A 20 -27.84 -19.82 29.00
CA ASP A 20 -27.77 -21.25 29.34
C ASP A 20 -29.16 -21.92 29.42
N SER A 21 -30.22 -21.13 29.61
CA SER A 21 -31.60 -21.62 29.66
C SER A 21 -32.29 -21.69 28.30
N LEU A 22 -31.71 -21.09 27.25
CA LEU A 22 -32.30 -21.12 25.91
C LEU A 22 -32.03 -22.46 25.22
N ASP A 23 -33.10 -23.09 24.75
CA ASP A 23 -33.00 -24.25 23.86
C ASP A 23 -33.13 -23.77 22.40
N PRO A 24 -32.10 -23.97 21.55
CA PRO A 24 -32.10 -23.49 20.17
C PRO A 24 -33.18 -24.14 19.29
N GLU A 25 -33.74 -25.30 19.67
CA GLU A 25 -34.81 -25.96 18.90
C GLU A 25 -36.16 -25.27 19.08
N VAL A 26 -36.37 -24.61 20.22
CA VAL A 26 -37.65 -23.94 20.57
C VAL A 26 -37.52 -22.44 20.74
N THR A 27 -36.30 -21.91 20.74
CA THR A 27 -35.99 -20.48 20.76
C THR A 27 -35.64 -20.04 19.34
N PRO A 28 -36.61 -19.55 18.55
CA PRO A 28 -36.35 -19.17 17.17
C PRO A 28 -35.35 -18.03 17.11
N ALA A 29 -34.26 -18.25 16.37
CA ALA A 29 -33.35 -17.18 15.99
C ALA A 29 -34.06 -16.24 15.00
N GLU A 30 -33.68 -14.96 15.04
CA GLU A 30 -34.03 -14.02 13.99
C GLU A 30 -33.41 -14.50 12.67
N ASP A 31 -34.22 -14.59 11.60
CA ASP A 31 -33.71 -14.88 10.27
C ASP A 31 -32.97 -13.65 9.74
N ILE A 32 -31.64 -13.75 9.72
CA ILE A 32 -30.72 -12.71 9.25
C ILE A 32 -30.10 -13.05 7.89
N SER A 33 -30.72 -13.96 7.13
CA SER A 33 -30.20 -14.42 5.84
C SER A 33 -30.06 -13.28 4.81
N ASP A 34 -30.93 -12.27 4.89
CA ASP A 34 -30.87 -11.06 4.08
C ASP A 34 -29.64 -10.20 4.41
N LEU A 35 -29.33 -9.99 5.69
CA LEU A 35 -28.14 -9.28 6.15
C LEU A 35 -26.86 -10.02 5.77
N ALA A 36 -26.86 -11.36 5.89
CA ALA A 36 -25.77 -12.20 5.43
C ALA A 36 -25.56 -12.08 3.91
N ALA A 37 -26.64 -12.03 3.12
CA ALA A 37 -26.57 -11.83 1.68
C ALA A 37 -25.98 -10.46 1.29
N ILE A 38 -26.33 -9.39 2.03
CA ILE A 38 -25.71 -8.07 1.86
C ILE A 38 -24.20 -8.14 2.14
N GLY A 39 -23.80 -8.77 3.24
CA GLY A 39 -22.37 -8.95 3.58
C GLY A 39 -21.60 -9.69 2.48
N ALA A 40 -22.18 -10.76 1.93
CA ALA A 40 -21.59 -11.51 0.82
C ALA A 40 -21.50 -10.67 -0.46
N ALA A 41 -22.48 -9.82 -0.75
CA ALA A 41 -22.43 -8.89 -1.88
C ALA A 41 -21.32 -7.84 -1.71
N LEU A 42 -21.17 -7.27 -0.52
CA LEU A 42 -20.10 -6.32 -0.21
C LEU A 42 -18.71 -6.95 -0.38
N ALA A 43 -18.52 -8.19 0.07
CA ALA A 43 -17.28 -8.92 -0.13
C ALA A 43 -16.93 -9.10 -1.63
N LYS A 44 -17.94 -9.39 -2.46
CA LYS A 44 -17.75 -9.48 -3.93
C LYS A 44 -17.38 -8.13 -4.55
N VAL A 45 -17.99 -7.04 -4.09
CA VAL A 45 -17.64 -5.68 -4.55
C VAL A 45 -16.19 -5.37 -4.20
N ALA A 46 -15.77 -5.61 -2.96
CA ALA A 46 -14.39 -5.36 -2.54
C ALA A 46 -13.37 -6.18 -3.34
N ALA A 47 -13.68 -7.46 -3.61
CA ALA A 47 -12.84 -8.30 -4.47
C ALA A 47 -12.73 -7.75 -5.89
N ALA A 48 -13.86 -7.37 -6.51
CA ALA A 48 -13.89 -6.79 -7.84
C ALA A 48 -13.14 -5.45 -7.91
N GLU A 49 -13.25 -4.60 -6.89
CA GLU A 49 -12.47 -3.35 -6.80
C GLU A 49 -10.97 -3.64 -6.78
N GLY A 50 -10.52 -4.62 -5.99
CA GLY A 50 -9.12 -5.06 -5.97
C GLY A 50 -8.63 -5.61 -7.32
N GLU A 51 -9.46 -6.39 -8.02
CA GLU A 51 -9.15 -6.88 -9.37
C GLU A 51 -8.99 -5.73 -10.37
N ILE A 52 -9.84 -4.70 -10.28
CA ILE A 52 -9.74 -3.49 -11.11
C ILE A 52 -8.42 -2.76 -10.85
N GLU A 53 -8.01 -2.60 -9.59
CA GLU A 53 -6.74 -1.96 -9.24
C GLU A 53 -5.53 -2.69 -9.84
N VAL A 54 -5.49 -4.02 -9.71
CA VAL A 54 -4.45 -4.87 -10.30
C VAL A 54 -4.46 -4.75 -11.83
N ALA A 55 -5.62 -4.78 -12.46
CA ALA A 55 -5.76 -4.64 -13.90
C ALA A 55 -5.31 -3.26 -14.40
N VAL A 56 -5.62 -2.18 -13.67
CA VAL A 56 -5.15 -0.83 -13.98
C VAL A 56 -3.64 -0.74 -13.86
N ALA A 57 -3.04 -1.27 -12.79
CA ALA A 57 -1.60 -1.32 -12.62
C ALA A 57 -0.90 -2.08 -13.76
N ALA A 58 -1.44 -3.25 -14.14
CA ALA A 58 -0.95 -4.02 -15.27
C ALA A 58 -1.09 -3.25 -16.61
N ALA A 59 -2.20 -2.55 -16.82
CA ALA A 59 -2.38 -1.71 -18.00
C ALA A 59 -1.35 -0.56 -18.05
N ARG A 60 -1.06 0.07 -16.91
CA ARG A 60 -0.02 1.11 -16.78
C ARG A 60 1.38 0.55 -17.07
N ALA A 61 1.72 -0.61 -16.51
CA ALA A 61 2.98 -1.31 -16.79
C ALA A 61 3.15 -1.67 -18.27
N ASN A 62 2.04 -2.01 -18.95
CA ASN A 62 1.99 -2.24 -20.40
C ASN A 62 1.96 -0.95 -21.24
N GLY A 63 2.22 0.22 -20.64
CA GLY A 63 2.29 1.51 -21.33
C GLY A 63 0.94 2.06 -21.79
N ARG A 64 -0.19 1.54 -21.29
CA ARG A 64 -1.52 2.10 -21.63
C ARG A 64 -1.68 3.48 -21.01
N SER A 65 -2.20 4.41 -21.81
CA SER A 65 -2.39 5.79 -21.39
C SER A 65 -3.62 5.91 -20.47
N TRP A 66 -3.55 6.87 -19.54
CA TRP A 66 -4.67 7.19 -18.64
C TRP A 66 -6.00 7.46 -19.35
N PRO A 67 -6.06 8.21 -20.47
CA PRO A 67 -7.32 8.38 -21.21
C PRO A 67 -7.92 7.06 -21.70
N ARG A 68 -7.10 6.11 -22.14
CA ARG A 68 -7.57 4.80 -22.62
C ARG A 68 -8.12 3.95 -21.48
N ILE A 69 -7.46 3.96 -20.32
CA ILE A 69 -7.92 3.26 -19.12
C ILE A 69 -9.24 3.87 -18.63
N ALA A 70 -9.32 5.20 -18.57
CA ALA A 70 -10.52 5.92 -18.15
C ALA A 70 -11.74 5.62 -19.04
N LEU A 71 -11.52 5.50 -20.36
CA LEU A 71 -12.57 5.10 -21.31
C LEU A 71 -13.16 3.72 -20.98
N VAL A 72 -12.31 2.74 -20.65
CA VAL A 72 -12.76 1.38 -20.29
C VAL A 72 -13.49 1.38 -18.94
N LEU A 73 -13.03 2.17 -17.98
CA LEU A 73 -13.65 2.31 -16.67
C LEU A 73 -14.95 3.14 -16.70
N GLY A 74 -15.26 3.82 -17.80
CA GLY A 74 -16.43 4.70 -17.90
C GLY A 74 -16.34 5.96 -17.02
N ILE A 75 -15.12 6.41 -16.69
CA ILE A 75 -14.89 7.59 -15.84
C ILE A 75 -14.00 8.62 -16.55
N SER A 76 -13.89 9.81 -15.97
CA SER A 76 -12.99 10.83 -16.51
C SER A 76 -11.51 10.44 -16.29
N LYS A 77 -10.62 10.96 -17.15
CA LYS A 77 -9.16 10.79 -16.99
C LYS A 77 -8.68 11.24 -15.60
N GLN A 78 -9.16 12.41 -15.14
CA GLN A 78 -8.77 12.96 -13.84
C GLN A 78 -9.26 12.08 -12.69
N ALA A 79 -10.48 11.55 -12.76
CA ALA A 79 -11.00 10.60 -11.78
C ALA A 79 -10.18 9.30 -11.76
N ALA A 80 -9.80 8.76 -12.93
CA ALA A 80 -8.94 7.58 -13.01
C ALA A 80 -7.55 7.84 -12.39
N GLN A 81 -6.92 8.97 -12.70
CA GLN A 81 -5.62 9.33 -12.13
C GLN A 81 -5.69 9.57 -10.62
N GLN A 82 -6.74 10.21 -10.13
CA GLN A 82 -6.92 10.44 -8.69
C GLN A 82 -7.09 9.12 -7.94
N ARG A 83 -7.89 8.19 -8.49
CA ARG A 83 -8.25 6.94 -7.82
C ARG A 83 -7.14 5.89 -7.90
N TYR A 84 -6.44 5.80 -9.03
CA TYR A 84 -5.46 4.73 -9.29
C TYR A 84 -4.02 5.21 -9.50
N GLY A 85 -3.78 6.53 -9.58
CA GLY A 85 -2.44 7.08 -9.87
C GLY A 85 -1.49 7.08 -8.67
N ALA A 86 -2.01 7.07 -7.44
CA ALA A 86 -1.18 7.00 -6.24
C ALA A 86 -0.51 5.62 -6.06
N ALA A 87 -1.11 4.55 -6.60
CA ALA A 87 -0.55 3.20 -6.59
C ALA A 87 0.70 3.05 -7.48
N GLU A 88 0.93 3.97 -8.43
CA GLU A 88 2.08 3.94 -9.34
C GLU A 88 3.36 4.53 -8.70
N VAL A 89 3.24 5.33 -7.63
CA VAL A 89 4.37 5.96 -6.92
C VAL A 89 4.69 5.23 -5.61
N ALA A 90 5.17 3.99 -5.73
CA ALA A 90 6.03 3.36 -4.71
C ALA A 90 6.97 2.28 -5.29
N PRO A 91 7.95 2.64 -6.13
CA PRO A 91 9.23 1.94 -6.18
C PRO A 91 10.24 2.67 -5.28
N ALA A 92 10.92 1.92 -4.41
CA ALA A 92 12.01 2.41 -3.56
C ALA A 92 12.95 3.31 -4.35
N ASP A 93 13.07 4.58 -3.96
CA ASP A 93 13.96 5.54 -4.59
C ASP A 93 15.42 5.09 -4.38
N PRO A 94 16.13 4.58 -5.42
CA PRO A 94 17.48 4.04 -5.25
C PRO A 94 18.48 5.11 -4.80
N ARG A 95 18.12 6.39 -4.95
CA ARG A 95 18.92 7.54 -4.51
C ARG A 95 18.85 7.77 -3.00
N GLN A 96 17.82 7.27 -2.33
CA GLN A 96 17.67 7.38 -0.88
C GLN A 96 18.35 6.23 -0.11
N GLN A 97 18.66 5.10 -0.75
CA GLN A 97 19.41 4.01 -0.12
C GLN A 97 20.92 4.33 0.03
N LEU A 98 21.51 5.12 -0.88
CA LEU A 98 22.93 5.49 -0.83
C LEU A 98 23.28 6.46 0.31
N SER A 99 22.31 7.14 0.92
CA SER A 99 22.55 8.04 2.07
C SER A 99 22.53 7.30 3.41
N ALA A 100 21.92 6.11 3.48
CA ALA A 100 21.87 5.29 4.70
C ALA A 100 23.19 4.58 5.02
N PHE A 101 24.01 4.29 3.99
CA PHE A 101 25.32 3.62 4.13
C PHE A 101 26.51 4.59 4.29
N GLY A 102 26.28 5.90 4.27
CA GLY A 102 27.32 6.93 4.24
C GLY A 102 27.61 7.58 5.59
N ARG A 103 27.66 6.82 6.69
CA ARG A 103 28.15 7.32 7.98
C ARG A 103 29.03 6.28 8.66
N ASP A 104 30.19 6.02 8.07
CA ASP A 104 31.38 5.77 8.88
C ASP A 104 32.65 6.30 8.22
N ARG A 105 33.41 7.02 9.02
CA ARG A 105 34.57 7.82 8.64
C ARG A 105 35.85 7.01 8.85
N ALA A 106 36.80 7.30 7.97
CA ALA A 106 38.22 7.52 8.26
C ALA A 106 39.23 6.36 8.08
N ALA A 107 40.36 6.82 7.53
CA ALA A 107 41.70 6.26 7.61
C ALA A 107 42.05 5.14 6.63
N THR A 108 42.52 5.52 5.44
CA THR A 108 43.90 5.20 5.05
C THR A 108 44.38 6.11 3.93
N ARG A 109 45.52 6.78 4.20
CA ARG A 109 46.19 7.73 3.30
C ARG A 109 47.01 6.98 2.25
N ARG A 110 46.99 7.53 1.04
CA ARG A 110 48.11 7.81 0.10
C ARG A 110 49.24 6.79 -0.06
N ALA A 111 49.31 6.21 -1.25
CA ALA A 111 50.49 5.98 -2.12
C ALA A 111 49.96 5.07 -3.27
N SER A 112 50.25 5.20 -4.57
CA SER A 112 51.35 5.75 -5.34
C SER A 112 50.83 5.92 -6.78
N THR A 113 51.12 7.04 -7.45
CA THR A 113 51.01 7.11 -8.92
C THR A 113 52.36 7.53 -9.49
N ALA A 114 53.14 6.51 -9.86
CA ALA A 114 54.26 6.65 -10.79
C ALA A 114 53.89 5.87 -12.06
N SER A 115 53.75 6.56 -13.19
CA SER A 115 54.61 6.32 -14.37
C SER A 115 54.20 7.22 -15.54
N SER A 116 55.20 7.97 -15.99
CA SER A 116 55.32 8.77 -17.23
C SER A 116 55.37 7.87 -18.50
N PRO A 117 55.67 8.37 -19.73
CA PRO A 117 55.63 9.74 -20.28
C PRO A 117 55.01 9.82 -21.71
N ALA A 118 54.71 11.02 -22.20
CA ALA A 118 54.77 11.30 -23.65
C ALA A 118 55.24 12.74 -23.90
N ARG A 119 56.38 12.82 -24.60
CA ARG A 119 57.21 13.99 -24.82
C ARG A 119 56.90 14.60 -26.19
N GLY A 120 56.60 15.90 -26.19
CA GLY A 120 57.32 16.88 -27.03
C GLY A 120 56.66 17.33 -28.33
N ARG A 121 56.52 18.66 -28.44
CA ARG A 121 57.10 19.59 -29.44
C ARG A 121 56.19 20.83 -29.51
N ASN A 122 56.47 21.86 -28.71
CA ASN A 122 57.32 23.02 -29.03
C ASN A 122 56.88 23.82 -30.28
N ARG A 123 56.26 24.98 -30.05
CA ARG A 123 56.25 26.14 -30.95
C ARG A 123 56.33 27.41 -30.09
N ALA A 124 57.47 28.08 -30.11
CA ALA A 124 57.61 29.47 -29.70
C ALA A 124 58.31 30.27 -30.81
N ARG A 125 57.83 31.50 -30.95
CA ARG A 125 58.07 32.52 -31.98
C ARG A 125 59.48 33.13 -31.91
N PRO A 126 60.00 33.73 -33.00
CA PRO A 126 61.13 34.64 -32.92
C PRO A 126 60.71 36.12 -32.90
N SER A 127 61.51 36.94 -32.22
CA SER A 127 62.02 38.23 -32.69
C SER A 127 63.51 38.27 -32.35
#